data_AF-A0A9D6QIV2-F1
#
_entry.id   AF-A0A9D6QIV2-F1
#
_cell.length_a   1.000
_cell.length_b   1.000
_cell.length_c   1.000
_cell.angle_alpha   90.00
_cell.angle_beta   90.00
_cell.angle_gamma   90.00
#
_symmetry.space_group_name_H-M   'P 1'
#
loop_
_entity.id
_entity.type
_entity.pdbx_description
1 polymer ?
#
loop_
_entity_poly.entity_id
_entity_poly.type
_entity_poly.pdbx_seq_one_letter_code
_entity_poly.pdbx_strand_id
1 'polypeptide(L)'
;MSRATQSLWFALIYSIYLVAVMEPVQWLVIRPLAALLPRRRDAIQRAWLHGQGRWILTLARSVGGMRLEIQGALPKASCVVLANHQSLIDIPILVALMNGP
;
A
#
# COMPACT_ATOMS: atom_id res chain seq x y z
N MET A 1 -17.36 15.28 10.90
CA MET A 1 -17.93 14.13 10.16
C MET A 1 -18.09 12.96 11.10
N SER A 2 -19.14 12.15 10.95
CA SER A 2 -19.26 10.90 11.71
C SER A 2 -18.19 9.89 11.28
N ARG A 3 -17.86 8.93 12.14
CA ARG A 3 -16.92 7.84 11.81
C ARG A 3 -17.39 7.04 10.58
N ALA A 4 -18.69 6.71 10.52
CA ALA A 4 -19.27 6.00 9.40
C ALA A 4 -19.08 6.76 8.06
N THR A 5 -19.25 8.08 8.09
CA THR A 5 -19.03 8.93 6.92
C THR A 5 -17.56 8.93 6.50
N GLN A 6 -16.61 9.02 7.43
CA GLN A 6 -15.17 8.96 7.14
C GLN A 6 -14.76 7.61 6.54
N SER A 7 -15.26 6.51 7.11
CA SER A 7 -15.02 5.16 6.58
C SER A 7 -15.58 4.99 5.17
N LEU A 8 -16.79 5.49 4.90
CA LEU A 8 -17.39 5.45 3.58
C LEU A 8 -16.55 6.24 2.55
N TRP A 9 -16.17 7.47 2.88
CA TRP A 9 -15.33 8.28 1.99
C TRP A 9 -13.98 7.65 1.74
N PHE A 10 -13.34 7.11 2.79
CA PHE A 10 -12.10 6.38 2.63
C PHE A 10 -12.26 5.19 1.68
N ALA A 11 -13.29 4.35 1.88
CA ALA A 11 -13.53 3.18 1.04
C ALA A 11 -13.81 3.57 -0.43
N LEU A 12 -14.58 4.63 -0.67
CA LEU A 12 -14.86 5.13 -2.01
C LEU A 12 -13.61 5.65 -2.71
N ILE A 13 -12.86 6.55 -2.06
CA ILE A 13 -11.63 7.11 -2.63
C ILE A 13 -10.60 6.03 -2.86
N TYR A 14 -10.44 5.09 -1.91
CA TYR A 14 -9.56 3.95 -2.05
C TYR A 14 -9.94 3.07 -3.26
N SER A 15 -11.22 2.76 -3.43
CA SER A 15 -11.69 1.92 -4.54
C SER A 15 -11.48 2.62 -5.89
N ILE A 16 -11.78 3.92 -5.97
CA ILE A 16 -11.50 4.72 -7.17
C ILE A 16 -10.01 4.74 -7.46
N TYR A 17 -9.18 4.96 -6.45
CA TYR A 17 -7.72 4.97 -6.60
C TYR A 17 -7.20 3.62 -7.12
N LEU A 18 -7.72 2.52 -6.62
CA LEU A 18 -7.32 1.17 -7.03
C LEU A 18 -7.58 0.94 -8.53
N VAL A 19 -8.79 1.28 -8.99
CA VAL A 19 -9.21 1.04 -10.38
C VAL A 19 -8.69 2.10 -11.35
N ALA A 20 -8.75 3.38 -10.98
CA ALA A 20 -8.45 4.48 -11.89
C ALA A 20 -6.96 4.87 -11.90
N VAL A 21 -6.19 4.50 -10.87
CA VAL A 21 -4.78 4.89 -10.75
C VAL A 21 -3.89 3.67 -10.64
N MET A 22 -4.08 2.84 -9.63
CA MET A 22 -3.13 1.76 -9.32
C MET A 22 -3.05 0.75 -10.47
N GLU A 23 -4.19 0.24 -10.94
CA GLU A 23 -4.23 -0.74 -12.04
C GLU A 23 -3.69 -0.18 -13.37
N PRO A 24 -4.13 1.01 -13.86
CA PRO A 24 -3.58 1.60 -15.07
C PRO A 24 -2.09 1.88 -14.97
N VAL A 25 -1.61 2.46 -13.86
CA VAL A 25 -0.18 2.73 -13.68
C VAL A 25 0.62 1.44 -13.62
N GLN A 26 0.11 0.39 -12.96
CA GLN A 26 0.76 -0.92 -12.95
C GLN A 26 0.94 -1.45 -14.38
N TRP A 27 -0.10 -1.39 -15.21
CA TRP A 27 -0.09 -1.95 -16.55
C TRP A 27 0.64 -1.11 -17.59
N LEU A 28 0.45 0.21 -17.56
CA LEU A 28 0.94 1.12 -18.59
C LEU A 28 2.32 1.69 -18.28
N VAL A 29 2.72 1.70 -17.00
CA VAL A 29 4.00 2.33 -16.58
C VAL A 29 4.91 1.30 -15.94
N ILE A 30 4.49 0.67 -14.85
CA ILE A 30 5.38 -0.13 -14.00
C ILE A 30 5.80 -1.42 -14.69
N ARG A 31 4.86 -2.14 -15.32
CA ARG A 31 5.16 -3.37 -16.08
C ARG A 31 6.09 -3.12 -17.28
N PRO A 32 5.82 -2.14 -18.16
CA PRO A 32 6.74 -1.81 -19.25
C PRO A 32 8.11 -1.37 -18.75
N LEU A 33 8.17 -0.49 -17.74
CA LEU A 33 9.43 -0.02 -17.18
C LEU A 33 10.26 -1.17 -16.60
N ALA A 34 9.63 -2.10 -15.90
CA ALA A 34 10.28 -3.29 -15.37
C ALA A 34 10.75 -4.27 -16.46
N ALA A 35 10.05 -4.34 -17.60
CA ALA A 35 10.45 -5.13 -18.75
C ALA A 35 11.64 -4.51 -19.49
N LEU A 36 11.68 -3.18 -19.63
CA LEU A 36 12.77 -2.44 -20.27
C LEU A 36 14.05 -2.41 -19.41
N LEU A 37 13.92 -2.46 -18.08
CA LEU A 37 15.03 -2.41 -17.14
C LEU A 37 15.08 -3.67 -16.27
N PRO A 38 15.39 -4.86 -16.83
CA PRO A 38 15.29 -6.13 -16.13
C PRO A 38 16.21 -6.19 -14.89
N ARG A 39 17.40 -5.57 -14.96
CA ARG A 39 18.34 -5.47 -13.82
C ARG A 39 17.80 -4.66 -12.63
N ARG A 40 16.78 -3.82 -12.84
CA ARG A 40 16.15 -2.97 -11.82
C ARG A 40 14.71 -3.38 -11.52
N ARG A 41 14.20 -4.47 -12.12
CA ARG A 41 12.81 -4.92 -11.99
C ARG A 41 12.34 -4.97 -10.54
N ASP A 42 13.11 -5.63 -9.67
CA ASP A 42 12.72 -5.77 -8.26
C ASP A 42 12.74 -4.44 -7.52
N ALA A 43 13.71 -3.56 -7.83
CA ALA A 43 13.76 -2.23 -7.25
C ALA A 43 12.57 -1.37 -7.67
N ILE A 44 12.15 -1.45 -8.94
CA ILE A 44 10.97 -0.74 -9.47
C ILE A 44 9.70 -1.25 -8.78
N GLN A 45 9.50 -2.57 -8.73
CA GLN A 45 8.31 -3.16 -8.11
C GLN A 45 8.25 -2.86 -6.60
N ARG A 46 9.39 -2.95 -5.89
CA ARG A 46 9.47 -2.58 -4.47
C ARG A 46 9.15 -1.10 -4.27
N ALA A 47 9.78 -0.20 -5.02
CA ALA A 47 9.53 1.23 -4.90
C ALA A 47 8.06 1.58 -5.17
N TRP A 48 7.46 0.96 -6.18
CA TRP A 48 6.04 1.10 -6.46
C TRP A 48 5.16 0.62 -5.31
N LEU A 49 5.38 -0.62 -4.83
CA LEU A 49 4.64 -1.20 -3.72
C LEU A 49 4.72 -0.34 -2.44
N HIS A 50 5.91 0.14 -2.08
CA HIS A 50 6.09 1.04 -0.95
C HIS A 50 5.42 2.39 -1.17
N GLY A 51 5.45 2.93 -2.39
CA GLY A 51 4.71 4.14 -2.76
C GLY A 51 3.21 3.99 -2.55
N GLN A 52 2.64 2.88 -3.02
CA GLN A 52 1.23 2.53 -2.81
C GLN A 52 0.87 2.43 -1.33
N GLY A 53 1.66 1.69 -0.54
CA GLY A 53 1.45 1.56 0.89
C GLY A 53 1.46 2.90 1.61
N ARG A 54 2.45 3.76 1.31
CA ARG A 54 2.54 5.12 1.89
C ARG A 54 1.35 5.99 1.53
N TRP A 55 0.91 5.95 0.27
CA TRP A 55 -0.25 6.72 -0.18
C TRP A 55 -1.53 6.28 0.52
N ILE A 56 -1.79 4.97 0.57
CA ILE A 56 -3.00 4.42 1.19
C ILE A 56 -3.03 4.70 2.70
N LEU A 57 -1.90 4.54 3.40
CA LEU A 57 -1.82 4.88 4.83
C LEU A 57 -2.02 6.38 5.09
N THR A 58 -1.55 7.24 4.17
CA THR A 58 -1.79 8.68 4.26
C THR A 58 -3.28 8.99 4.10
N LEU A 59 -3.94 8.38 3.10
CA LEU A 59 -5.38 8.50 2.88
C LEU A 59 -6.20 8.00 4.08
N ALA A 60 -5.80 6.88 4.68
CA ALA A 60 -6.43 6.31 5.87
C ALA A 60 -6.38 7.27 7.06
N ARG A 61 -5.25 7.96 7.26
CA ARG A 61 -5.09 8.98 8.31
C ARG A 61 -5.86 10.26 8.01
N SER A 62 -5.77 10.78 6.78
CA SER A 62 -6.32 12.10 6.43
C SER A 62 -7.82 12.09 6.18
N VAL A 63 -8.32 11.11 5.43
CA VAL A 63 -9.74 10.99 5.06
C VAL A 63 -10.47 10.03 5.98
N GLY A 64 -9.86 8.86 6.23
CA GLY A 64 -10.46 7.81 7.06
C GLY A 64 -10.48 8.15 8.56
N GLY A 65 -9.76 9.19 8.98
CA GLY A 65 -9.66 9.59 10.39
C GLY A 65 -8.98 8.55 11.29
N MET A 66 -8.24 7.60 10.69
CA MET A 66 -7.61 6.51 11.43
C MET A 66 -6.38 7.02 12.20
N ARG A 67 -6.29 6.64 13.47
CA ARG A 67 -5.07 6.83 14.28
C ARG A 67 -4.23 5.56 14.18
N LEU A 68 -3.30 5.55 13.22
CA LEU A 68 -2.45 4.39 12.93
C LEU A 68 -1.07 4.57 13.55
N GLU A 69 -0.74 3.68 14.47
CA GLU A 69 0.61 3.49 15.00
C GLU A 69 1.15 2.16 14.48
N ILE A 70 2.32 2.18 13.84
CA ILE A 70 2.97 1.01 13.26
C ILE A 70 4.30 0.85 13.98
N GLN A 71 4.49 -0.28 14.66
CA GLN A 71 5.67 -0.53 15.49
C GLN A 71 6.46 -1.74 14.98
N GLY A 72 7.78 -1.64 15.06
CA GLY A 72 8.71 -2.69 14.64
C GLY A 72 8.97 -2.71 13.15
N ALA A 73 9.60 -3.80 12.69
CA ALA A 73 9.88 -4.04 11.30
C ALA A 73 9.99 -5.56 11.03
N LEU A 74 9.74 -5.95 9.79
CA LEU A 74 9.96 -7.32 9.34
C LEU A 74 11.46 -7.57 9.12
N PRO A 75 11.95 -8.79 9.39
CA PRO A 75 13.34 -9.16 9.14
C PRO A 75 13.64 -9.15 7.64
N LYS A 76 14.89 -8.82 7.27
CA LYS A 76 15.43 -8.96 5.91
C LYS A 76 15.72 -10.42 5.53
N ALA A 77 14.81 -11.32 5.86
CA ALA A 77 14.89 -12.74 5.57
C ALA A 77 13.51 -13.26 5.15
N SER A 78 13.48 -14.38 4.43
CA SER A 78 12.22 -15.06 4.12
C SER A 78 11.50 -15.44 5.41
N CYS A 79 10.27 -14.95 5.58
CA CYS A 79 9.44 -15.24 6.74
C CYS A 79 7.98 -15.39 6.32
N VAL A 80 7.20 -16.07 7.15
CA VAL A 80 5.74 -16.16 7.01
C VAL A 80 5.13 -15.16 7.98
N VAL A 81 4.37 -14.21 7.44
CA VAL A 81 3.63 -13.23 8.24
C VAL A 81 2.23 -13.78 8.51
N LEU A 82 1.93 -14.01 9.79
CA LEU A 82 0.57 -14.32 10.24
C LEU A 82 -0.12 -13.03 10.66
N ALA A 83 -1.12 -12.62 9.89
CA ALA A 83 -1.95 -11.46 10.18
C ALA A 83 -3.43 -11.86 10.13
N ASN A 84 -4.24 -11.28 11.02
CA ASN A 84 -5.68 -11.40 10.91
C ASN A 84 -6.13 -10.57 9.70
N HIS A 85 -6.94 -11.14 8.80
CA HIS A 85 -7.44 -10.40 7.64
C HIS A 85 -8.78 -9.76 7.99
N GLN A 86 -8.73 -8.50 8.43
CA GLN A 86 -9.91 -7.78 8.93
C GLN A 86 -10.18 -6.50 8.16
N SER A 87 -9.27 -6.06 7.28
CA SER A 87 -9.42 -4.77 6.65
C SER A 87 -8.70 -4.62 5.31
N LEU A 88 -9.09 -3.57 4.58
CA LEU A 88 -8.43 -3.12 3.36
C LEU A 88 -7.02 -2.54 3.61
N ILE A 89 -6.68 -2.21 4.86
CA ILE A 89 -5.40 -1.57 5.21
C ILE A 89 -4.33 -2.55 5.69
N ASP A 90 -4.66 -3.84 5.79
CA ASP A 90 -3.75 -4.88 6.29
C ASP A 90 -2.47 -4.92 5.44
N ILE A 91 -2.59 -5.00 4.11
CA ILE A 91 -1.43 -5.03 3.20
C ILE A 91 -0.58 -3.75 3.27
N PRO A 92 -1.15 -2.53 3.18
CA PRO A 92 -0.38 -1.30 3.38
C PRO A 92 0.42 -1.24 4.69
N ILE A 93 -0.14 -1.76 5.80
CA ILE A 93 0.55 -1.86 7.08
C ILE A 93 1.73 -2.83 6.99
N LEU A 94 1.51 -4.02 6.41
CA LEU A 94 2.59 -5.00 6.23
C LEU A 94 3.72 -4.45 5.35
N VAL A 95 3.38 -3.75 4.26
CA VAL A 95 4.36 -3.09 3.38
C VAL A 95 5.14 -2.00 4.12
N ALA A 96 4.52 -1.28 5.06
CA ALA A 96 5.24 -0.31 5.89
C ALA A 96 6.25 -0.98 6.82
N LEU A 97 5.92 -2.16 7.37
CA LEU A 97 6.80 -2.96 8.21
C LEU A 97 7.94 -3.64 7.43
N MET A 98 7.80 -3.85 6.11
CA MET A 98 8.87 -4.40 5.26
C MET A 98 10.12 -3.51 5.19
N ASN A 99 10.04 -2.23 5.56
CA ASN A 99 11.16 -1.28 5.56
C ASN A 99 12.19 -1.51 6.69
N GLY A 100 12.28 -2.72 7.27
CA GLY A 100 13.26 -3.02 8.32
C GLY A 100 14.70 -2.69 7.91
N PRO A 101 15.55 -2.31 8.89
CA PRO A 101 16.83 -1.61 8.69
C PRO A 101 17.69 -2.25 7.63
#